data_AF-A0A087UMK0-F1
#
_entry.id   AF-A0A087UMK0-F1
#
_cell.length_a   1.000
_cell.length_b   1.000
_cell.length_c   1.000
_cell.angle_alpha   90.00
_cell.angle_beta   90.00
_cell.angle_gamma   90.00
#
_symmetry.space_group_name_H-M   'P 1'
#
loop_
_entity.id
_entity.type
_entity.pdbx_description
1 polymer ?
#
loop_
_entity_poly.entity_id
_entity_poly.type
_entity_poly.pdbx_seq_one_letter_code
_entity_poly.pdbx_strand_id
1 'polypeptide(L)'
;MALTGSVELCDFIWQHECRKRWITYKEEELTILNKAIGKKQKTVKLPSSNIKREIIVHLDKMYQKNQVTSYEQRIRCGVYNNGFYSWSWLDDDGYWYCYPALVVLLLEVAYEQKKEKLSIYLNGDLEMDLINFVETNEETRTSRHINRDCLEIPLASVEGMMITASCKNHVSKMACEVNLSQSFILPEVSTSARAIGDTVQSSIMTVGVTSLNTEEEISLGPEDSKCIPVDSECQEHEKFHLYFENGVLFTATLNLTSLQKNSNKFYIIQLLEHNKRKQYCVWRRWGRVGSKGQNELVKYGSNIEA
;
A
#
# COMPACT_ATOMS: atom_id res chain seq x y z
N MET A 1 4.52 -5.42 -5.34
CA MET A 1 4.67 -6.54 -4.40
C MET A 1 3.43 -6.63 -3.53
N ALA A 2 3.07 -7.79 -2.96
CA ALA A 2 2.09 -7.82 -1.87
C ALA A 2 2.70 -7.18 -0.61
N LEU A 3 1.87 -6.64 0.29
CA LEU A 3 2.31 -6.35 1.65
C LEU A 3 2.53 -7.70 2.34
N THR A 4 3.77 -8.19 2.33
CA THR A 4 4.17 -9.51 2.87
C THR A 4 4.77 -9.43 4.28
N GLY A 5 4.88 -8.24 4.86
CA GLY A 5 4.68 -8.07 6.29
C GLY A 5 3.17 -7.93 6.56
N SER A 6 2.66 -8.59 7.59
CA SER A 6 1.28 -8.43 8.06
C SER A 6 1.12 -7.11 8.82
N VAL A 7 1.31 -5.99 8.12
CA VAL A 7 0.90 -4.67 8.59
C VAL A 7 -0.61 -4.69 8.66
N GLU A 8 -1.16 -4.76 9.88
CA GLU A 8 -2.59 -4.56 10.09
C GLU A 8 -2.95 -3.19 9.51
N LEU A 9 -4.06 -3.12 8.77
CA LEU A 9 -4.55 -1.82 8.29
C LEU A 9 -5.22 -1.13 9.47
N CYS A 10 -4.71 0.06 9.83
CA CYS A 10 -5.30 0.89 10.86
C CYS A 10 -6.80 1.11 10.61
N ASP A 11 -7.62 1.06 11.66
CA ASP A 11 -9.02 1.43 11.57
C ASP A 11 -9.15 2.91 11.19
N PHE A 12 -9.82 3.18 10.07
CA PHE A 12 -10.20 4.52 9.64
C PHE A 12 -11.52 4.92 10.30
N ILE A 13 -11.65 6.20 10.63
CA ILE A 13 -12.96 6.80 10.86
C ILE A 13 -13.59 7.15 9.52
N TRP A 14 -14.90 6.98 9.39
CA TRP A 14 -15.65 7.38 8.21
C TRP A 14 -16.79 8.35 8.56
N GLN A 15 -17.02 9.32 7.69
CA GLN A 15 -18.17 10.23 7.76
C GLN A 15 -18.84 10.34 6.39
N HIS A 16 -20.15 10.57 6.36
CA HIS A 16 -20.90 10.89 5.15
C HIS A 16 -21.51 12.30 5.25
N GLU A 17 -21.64 13.00 4.13
CA GLU A 17 -22.27 14.31 4.09
C GLU A 17 -23.80 14.17 4.17
N CYS A 18 -24.44 14.97 5.02
CA CYS A 18 -25.89 15.07 5.11
C CYS A 18 -26.28 16.52 5.42
N ARG A 19 -27.00 17.18 4.49
CA ARG A 19 -27.44 18.59 4.63
C ARG A 19 -26.28 19.56 4.98
N LYS A 20 -25.15 19.45 4.26
CA LYS A 20 -23.91 20.21 4.48
C LYS A 20 -23.27 20.04 5.87
N ARG A 21 -23.54 18.92 6.55
CA ARG A 21 -22.85 18.50 7.78
C ARG A 21 -22.27 17.11 7.58
N TRP A 22 -21.11 16.84 8.16
CA TRP A 22 -20.55 15.50 8.20
C TRP A 22 -21.16 14.71 9.36
N ILE A 23 -21.62 13.49 9.08
CA ILE A 23 -22.17 12.57 10.07
C ILE A 23 -21.31 11.32 10.06
N THR A 24 -20.77 10.97 11.23
CA THR A 24 -19.99 9.75 11.43
C THR A 24 -20.89 8.52 11.30
N TYR A 25 -20.42 7.48 10.61
CA TYR A 25 -21.11 6.19 10.55
C TYR A 25 -21.13 5.50 11.93
N LYS A 26 -22.04 4.54 12.11
CA LYS A 26 -22.11 3.73 13.34
C LYS A 26 -20.97 2.73 13.45
N GLU A 27 -20.71 2.23 14.65
CA GLU A 27 -19.70 1.20 14.93
C GLU A 27 -19.80 -0.05 14.02
N GLU A 28 -21.02 -0.60 13.87
CA GLU A 28 -21.31 -1.72 12.94
C GLU A 28 -20.92 -1.40 11.49
N GLU A 29 -21.23 -0.18 11.03
CA GLU A 29 -20.98 0.29 9.67
C GLU A 29 -19.47 0.54 9.47
N LEU A 30 -18.79 1.12 10.45
CA LEU A 30 -17.33 1.36 10.47
C LEU A 30 -16.55 0.05 10.40
N THR A 31 -16.93 -0.96 11.20
CA THR A 31 -16.29 -2.29 11.17
C THR A 31 -16.43 -2.94 9.79
N ILE A 32 -17.58 -2.76 9.12
CA ILE A 32 -17.82 -3.28 7.77
C ILE A 32 -16.98 -2.52 6.73
N LEU A 33 -16.86 -1.19 6.84
CA LEU A 33 -16.06 -0.36 5.94
C LEU A 33 -14.56 -0.65 6.05
N ASN A 34 -13.99 -0.71 7.26
CA ASN A 34 -12.57 -1.00 7.45
C ASN A 34 -12.21 -2.45 7.03
N LYS A 35 -13.08 -3.41 7.32
CA LYS A 35 -12.96 -4.80 6.83
C LYS A 35 -13.04 -4.91 5.30
N ALA A 36 -13.72 -3.97 4.63
CA ALA A 36 -13.75 -3.90 3.17
C ALA A 36 -12.47 -3.29 2.58
N ILE A 37 -11.89 -2.27 3.23
CA ILE A 37 -10.55 -1.75 2.88
C ILE A 37 -9.48 -2.83 3.02
N GLY A 38 -9.48 -3.60 4.12
CA GLY A 38 -8.58 -4.74 4.30
C GLY A 38 -8.75 -5.84 3.23
N LYS A 39 -9.94 -5.94 2.63
CA LYS A 39 -10.24 -6.82 1.50
C LYS A 39 -10.07 -6.17 0.12
N LYS A 40 -9.60 -4.91 0.05
CA LYS A 40 -9.45 -4.11 -1.18
C LYS A 40 -10.73 -4.02 -2.02
N GLN A 41 -11.90 -3.99 -1.37
CA GLN A 41 -13.18 -3.88 -2.06
C GLN A 41 -13.43 -2.44 -2.51
N LYS A 42 -13.90 -2.25 -3.75
CA LYS A 42 -14.28 -0.91 -4.27
C LYS A 42 -15.66 -0.46 -3.78
N THR A 43 -16.58 -1.39 -3.52
CA THR A 43 -17.96 -1.10 -3.10
C THR A 43 -18.40 -1.97 -1.93
N VAL A 44 -19.28 -1.41 -1.08
CA VAL A 44 -19.78 -2.03 0.15
C VAL A 44 -21.26 -1.73 0.31
N LYS A 45 -22.09 -2.75 0.51
CA LYS A 45 -23.50 -2.59 0.90
C LYS A 45 -23.59 -2.54 2.43
N LEU A 46 -24.13 -1.45 2.99
CA LEU A 46 -24.29 -1.31 4.43
C LEU A 46 -25.51 -2.10 4.96
N PRO A 47 -25.47 -2.55 6.23
CA PRO A 47 -26.62 -3.20 6.85
C PRO A 47 -27.77 -2.19 6.99
N SER A 48 -29.00 -2.62 6.71
CA SER A 48 -30.15 -1.72 6.76
C SER A 48 -31.42 -2.42 7.22
N SER A 49 -31.95 -1.98 8.36
CA SER A 49 -33.23 -2.44 8.92
C SER A 49 -34.45 -1.89 8.16
N ASN A 50 -34.26 -1.09 7.11
CA ASN A 50 -35.33 -0.45 6.36
C ASN A 50 -35.04 -0.52 4.86
N ILE A 51 -35.91 -1.21 4.12
CA ILE A 51 -35.79 -1.45 2.66
C ILE A 51 -35.62 -0.13 1.88
N LYS A 52 -36.19 0.99 2.34
CA LYS A 52 -36.04 2.32 1.69
C LYS A 52 -34.69 3.02 1.97
N ARG A 53 -33.77 2.35 2.67
CA ARG A 53 -32.42 2.81 3.01
C ARG A 53 -31.36 1.77 2.63
N GLU A 54 -31.50 1.17 1.45
CA GLU A 54 -30.42 0.36 0.88
C GLU A 54 -29.29 1.28 0.40
N ILE A 55 -28.18 1.31 1.14
CA ILE A 55 -27.03 2.18 0.87
C ILE A 55 -25.86 1.33 0.36
N ILE A 56 -25.29 1.74 -0.76
CA ILE A 56 -24.00 1.23 -1.26
C ILE A 56 -22.98 2.36 -1.17
N VAL A 57 -21.86 2.10 -0.51
CA VAL A 57 -20.71 2.99 -0.39
C VAL A 57 -19.69 2.62 -1.47
N HIS A 58 -19.20 3.62 -2.20
CA HIS A 58 -18.14 3.52 -3.20
C HIS A 58 -16.84 4.06 -2.59
N LEU A 59 -15.98 3.15 -2.15
CA LEU A 59 -14.72 3.44 -1.45
C LEU A 59 -13.62 3.94 -2.41
N ASP A 60 -13.76 3.64 -3.71
CA ASP A 60 -12.87 4.11 -4.78
C ASP A 60 -13.22 5.54 -5.24
N LYS A 61 -14.51 5.91 -5.20
CA LYS A 61 -15.04 7.19 -5.69
C LYS A 61 -15.49 8.15 -4.58
N MET A 62 -15.33 7.75 -3.32
CA MET A 62 -15.62 8.55 -2.12
C MET A 62 -17.03 9.16 -2.08
N TYR A 63 -18.04 8.35 -2.41
CA TYR A 63 -19.46 8.67 -2.18
C TYR A 63 -20.27 7.45 -1.73
N GLN A 64 -21.45 7.66 -1.17
CA GLN A 64 -22.47 6.64 -0.94
C GLN A 64 -23.73 6.95 -1.76
N LYS A 65 -24.46 5.90 -2.17
CA LYS A 65 -25.71 6.01 -2.94
C LYS A 65 -26.82 5.17 -2.32
N ASN A 66 -27.96 5.80 -2.03
CA ASN A 66 -29.20 5.10 -1.71
C ASN A 66 -29.79 4.53 -3.01
N GLN A 67 -29.90 3.20 -3.10
CA GLN A 67 -30.37 2.49 -4.30
C GLN A 67 -31.87 2.69 -4.58
N VAL A 68 -32.66 3.09 -3.58
CA VAL A 68 -34.11 3.29 -3.71
C VAL A 68 -34.46 4.72 -4.09
N THR A 69 -33.70 5.72 -3.62
CA THR A 69 -33.94 7.14 -3.95
C THR A 69 -32.99 7.70 -5.00
N SER A 70 -32.00 6.90 -5.44
CA SER A 70 -30.86 7.32 -6.26
C SER A 70 -30.05 8.49 -5.69
N TYR A 71 -30.28 8.89 -4.44
CA TYR A 71 -29.61 10.03 -3.82
C TYR A 71 -28.17 9.68 -3.45
N GLU A 72 -27.24 10.55 -3.85
CA GLU A 72 -25.80 10.42 -3.65
C GLU A 72 -25.31 11.43 -2.60
N GLN A 73 -24.33 11.01 -1.80
CA GLN A 73 -23.76 11.78 -0.70
C GLN A 73 -22.26 11.54 -0.66
N ARG A 74 -21.44 12.60 -0.60
CA ARG A 74 -19.98 12.46 -0.45
C ARG A 74 -19.64 11.74 0.86
N ILE A 75 -18.54 11.00 0.88
CA ILE A 75 -17.96 10.43 2.10
C ILE A 75 -16.55 10.97 2.29
N ARG A 76 -16.08 10.99 3.53
CA ARG A 76 -14.67 11.18 3.86
C ARG A 76 -14.21 10.15 4.87
N CYS A 77 -12.94 9.84 4.84
CA CYS A 77 -12.29 8.99 5.83
C CYS A 77 -11.15 9.76 6.50
N GLY A 78 -10.78 9.34 7.70
CA GLY A 78 -9.59 9.84 8.37
C GLY A 78 -8.89 8.75 9.14
N VAL A 79 -7.60 8.95 9.38
CA VAL A 79 -6.74 8.06 10.15
C VAL A 79 -6.43 8.68 11.52
N TYR A 80 -6.19 7.86 12.54
CA TYR A 80 -5.82 8.34 13.87
C TYR A 80 -4.30 8.60 13.97
N ASN A 81 -3.97 9.82 14.39
CA ASN A 81 -2.67 10.30 14.86
C ASN A 81 -2.93 10.96 16.24
N ASN A 82 -2.28 12.09 16.57
CA ASN A 82 -2.66 12.94 17.72
C ASN A 82 -4.07 13.60 17.63
N GLY A 83 -4.82 13.26 16.59
CA GLY A 83 -6.22 13.55 16.30
C GLY A 83 -6.65 12.66 15.11
N PHE A 84 -7.91 12.72 14.67
CA PHE A 84 -8.29 12.07 13.41
C PHE A 84 -8.12 13.04 12.25
N TYR A 85 -7.37 12.65 11.21
CA TYR A 85 -7.06 13.52 10.08
C TYR A 85 -7.52 12.95 8.74
N SER A 86 -8.17 13.79 7.94
CA SER A 86 -8.58 13.47 6.56
C SER A 86 -7.81 14.34 5.56
N TRP A 87 -7.23 13.69 4.56
CA TRP A 87 -6.62 14.38 3.42
C TRP A 87 -7.63 14.55 2.28
N SER A 88 -7.58 15.69 1.60
CA SER A 88 -8.52 16.05 0.53
C SER A 88 -7.86 16.94 -0.55
N TRP A 89 -8.49 17.03 -1.72
CA TRP A 89 -8.13 17.92 -2.82
C TRP A 89 -9.30 18.80 -3.25
N LEU A 90 -8.97 19.96 -3.81
CA LEU A 90 -9.92 20.96 -4.31
C LEU A 90 -10.19 20.74 -5.81
N ASP A 91 -11.44 20.54 -6.20
CA ASP A 91 -11.83 20.47 -7.61
C ASP A 91 -11.95 21.85 -8.26
N ASP A 92 -12.11 21.85 -9.58
CA ASP A 92 -12.12 23.06 -10.39
C ASP A 92 -13.43 23.88 -10.23
N ASP A 93 -14.45 23.30 -9.60
CA ASP A 93 -15.71 23.94 -9.18
C ASP A 93 -15.66 24.51 -7.73
N GLY A 94 -14.55 24.29 -7.00
CA GLY A 94 -14.33 24.80 -5.65
C GLY A 94 -14.79 23.87 -4.51
N TYR A 95 -15.03 22.59 -4.78
CA TYR A 95 -15.43 21.58 -3.79
C TYR A 95 -14.25 20.71 -3.36
N TRP A 96 -14.15 20.47 -2.05
CA TRP A 96 -13.18 19.51 -1.49
C TRP A 96 -13.68 18.07 -1.58
N TYR A 97 -12.82 17.16 -2.02
CA TYR A 97 -13.04 15.70 -2.04
C TYR A 97 -11.95 15.01 -1.23
N CYS A 98 -12.36 14.11 -0.33
CA CYS A 98 -11.43 13.30 0.43
C CYS A 98 -10.74 12.26 -0.48
N TYR A 99 -9.45 12.01 -0.26
CA TYR A 99 -8.75 10.92 -0.93
C TYR A 99 -9.24 9.53 -0.43
N PRO A 100 -9.06 8.46 -1.22
CA PRO A 100 -9.30 7.08 -0.75
C PRO A 100 -8.42 6.73 0.46
N ALA A 101 -8.92 5.89 1.37
CA ALA A 101 -8.31 5.64 2.68
C ALA A 101 -6.81 5.26 2.67
N LEU A 102 -6.37 4.45 1.71
CA LEU A 102 -4.95 4.08 1.59
C LEU A 102 -4.06 5.27 1.22
N VAL A 103 -4.57 6.25 0.46
CA VAL A 103 -3.87 7.49 0.11
C VAL A 103 -3.88 8.45 1.30
N VAL A 104 -4.99 8.55 2.05
CA VAL A 104 -5.06 9.32 3.30
C VAL A 104 -4.02 8.84 4.32
N LEU A 105 -3.84 7.52 4.46
CA LEU A 105 -2.81 6.92 5.30
C LEU A 105 -1.39 7.23 4.81
N LEU A 106 -1.11 7.08 3.52
CA LEU A 106 0.22 7.36 2.95
C LEU A 106 0.62 8.85 3.10
N LEU A 107 -0.31 9.77 2.87
CA LEU A 107 -0.08 11.21 3.05
C LEU A 107 0.17 11.57 4.51
N GLU A 108 -0.62 11.01 5.44
CA GLU A 108 -0.44 11.24 6.87
C GLU A 108 0.92 10.71 7.37
N VAL A 109 1.32 9.50 6.96
CA VAL A 109 2.62 8.92 7.34
C VAL A 109 3.78 9.72 6.73
N ALA A 110 3.66 10.20 5.49
CA ALA A 110 4.68 11.06 4.87
C ALA A 110 4.79 12.43 5.56
N TYR A 111 3.67 12.99 6.01
CA TYR A 111 3.62 14.24 6.76
C TYR A 111 4.20 14.11 8.17
N GLU A 112 3.91 13.02 8.89
CA GLU A 112 4.53 12.68 10.18
C GLU A 112 6.06 12.51 10.04
N GLN A 113 6.52 11.90 8.94
CA GLN A 113 7.94 11.84 8.54
C GLN A 113 8.54 13.18 8.10
N LYS A 114 7.75 14.26 8.03
CA LYS A 114 8.16 15.60 7.57
C LYS A 114 8.77 15.61 6.17
N LYS A 115 8.26 14.74 5.29
CA LYS A 115 8.68 14.71 3.88
C LYS A 115 8.19 15.95 3.15
N GLU A 116 9.07 16.53 2.34
CA GLU A 116 8.72 17.70 1.52
C GLU A 116 7.76 17.30 0.39
N LYS A 117 7.98 16.11 -0.19
CA LYS A 117 7.21 15.58 -1.31
C LYS A 117 6.94 14.08 -1.20
N LEU A 118 5.87 13.63 -1.83
CA LEU A 118 5.50 12.22 -2.00
C LEU A 118 4.97 12.00 -3.44
N SER A 119 5.54 11.08 -4.20
CA SER A 119 4.94 10.64 -5.48
C SER A 119 3.91 9.54 -5.21
N ILE A 120 2.73 9.65 -5.82
CA ILE A 120 1.68 8.62 -5.83
C ILE A 120 1.06 8.48 -7.23
N TYR A 121 0.66 7.27 -7.63
CA TYR A 121 -0.13 7.06 -8.84
C TYR A 121 -1.60 6.89 -8.46
N LEU A 122 -2.43 7.88 -8.81
CA LEU A 122 -3.88 7.88 -8.56
C LEU A 122 -4.60 8.45 -9.79
N ASN A 123 -4.97 7.55 -10.71
CA ASN A 123 -5.52 7.90 -12.02
C ASN A 123 -4.56 8.72 -12.91
N GLY A 124 -3.26 8.53 -12.70
CA GLY A 124 -2.15 9.26 -13.29
C GLY A 124 -1.03 9.43 -12.26
N ASP A 125 0.21 9.71 -12.70
CA ASP A 125 1.31 10.02 -11.79
C ASP A 125 1.11 11.43 -11.18
N LEU A 126 1.08 11.51 -9.84
CA LEU A 126 0.90 12.73 -9.05
C LEU A 126 2.12 12.97 -8.15
N GLU A 127 2.73 14.15 -8.24
CA GLU A 127 3.67 14.67 -7.24
C GLU A 127 2.89 15.48 -6.19
N MET A 128 2.96 15.04 -4.93
CA MET A 128 2.30 15.68 -3.79
C MET A 128 3.32 16.53 -3.03
N ASP A 129 3.18 17.86 -3.07
CA ASP A 129 3.97 18.80 -2.29
C ASP A 129 3.30 19.03 -0.93
N LEU A 130 3.95 18.54 0.13
CA LEU A 130 3.43 18.53 1.50
C LEU A 130 3.84 19.79 2.30
N ILE A 131 4.69 20.65 1.72
CA ILE A 131 5.03 21.97 2.27
C ILE A 131 4.04 23.00 1.76
N ASN A 132 3.83 23.03 0.44
CA ASN A 132 2.99 24.01 -0.24
C ASN A 132 1.51 23.59 -0.31
N PHE A 133 1.18 22.35 0.09
CA PHE A 133 -0.17 21.77 0.02
C PHE A 133 -0.76 21.83 -1.39
N VAL A 134 -0.03 21.23 -2.35
CA VAL A 134 -0.40 21.14 -3.77
C VAL A 134 -0.16 19.72 -4.30
N GLU A 135 -1.15 19.12 -4.99
CA GLU A 135 -0.92 18.00 -5.90
C GLU A 135 -0.56 18.53 -7.31
N THR A 136 0.32 17.85 -8.04
CA THR A 136 0.61 18.13 -9.45
C THR A 136 0.61 16.84 -10.25
N ASN A 137 -0.27 16.74 -11.25
CA ASN A 137 -0.27 15.61 -12.18
C ASN A 137 0.84 15.77 -13.22
N GLU A 138 1.72 14.78 -13.36
CA GLU A 138 2.89 14.85 -14.23
C GLU A 138 2.56 14.71 -15.72
N GLU A 139 1.46 14.02 -16.05
CA GLU A 139 0.99 13.76 -17.41
C GLU A 139 0.29 15.00 -18.00
N THR A 140 -0.63 15.62 -17.24
CA THR A 140 -1.43 16.77 -17.67
C THR A 140 -0.81 18.11 -17.33
N ARG A 141 0.15 18.14 -16.40
CA ARG A 141 0.75 19.37 -15.82
C ARG A 141 -0.26 20.31 -15.15
N THR A 142 -1.38 19.76 -14.68
CA THR A 142 -2.35 20.48 -13.85
C THR A 142 -2.03 20.29 -12.38
N SER A 143 -2.05 21.39 -11.62
CA SER A 143 -1.86 21.39 -10.17
C SER A 143 -3.13 21.82 -9.44
N ARG A 144 -3.41 21.25 -8.26
CA ARG A 144 -4.57 21.56 -7.41
C ARG A 144 -4.16 21.65 -5.95
N HIS A 145 -4.90 22.40 -5.15
CA HIS A 145 -4.66 22.46 -3.71
C HIS A 145 -5.10 21.18 -3.00
N ILE A 146 -4.29 20.75 -2.04
CA ILE A 146 -4.64 19.68 -1.08
C ILE A 146 -4.82 20.27 0.32
N ASN A 147 -5.49 19.55 1.21
CA ASN A 147 -5.75 19.98 2.58
C ASN A 147 -5.79 18.80 3.55
N ARG A 148 -5.28 19.01 4.77
CA ARG A 148 -5.25 18.06 5.89
C ARG A 148 -6.17 18.57 7.01
N ASP A 149 -7.45 18.20 6.94
CA ASP A 149 -8.45 18.58 7.94
C ASP A 149 -8.34 17.71 9.19
N CYS A 150 -8.43 18.33 10.37
CA CYS A 150 -8.77 17.63 11.61
C CYS A 150 -10.28 17.32 11.62
N LEU A 151 -10.65 16.06 11.85
CA LEU A 151 -12.03 15.61 11.85
C LEU A 151 -12.71 15.87 13.20
N GLU A 152 -13.69 16.76 13.21
CA GLU A 152 -14.65 16.85 14.31
C GLU A 152 -15.42 15.53 14.47
N ILE A 153 -15.24 14.87 15.61
CA ILE A 153 -15.95 13.67 16.02
C ILE A 153 -16.57 13.93 17.40
N PRO A 154 -17.90 13.79 17.59
CA PRO A 154 -18.53 14.00 18.88
C PRO A 154 -17.99 13.03 19.94
N LEU A 155 -17.72 13.54 21.16
CA LEU A 155 -17.08 12.76 22.23
C LEU A 155 -17.83 11.45 22.58
N ALA A 156 -19.16 11.47 22.55
CA ALA A 156 -20.00 10.27 22.77
C ALA A 156 -19.87 9.21 21.64
N SER A 157 -19.38 9.59 20.46
CA SER A 157 -18.98 8.64 19.42
C SER A 157 -17.58 8.08 19.66
N VAL A 158 -16.69 8.86 20.29
CA VAL A 158 -15.32 8.47 20.63
C VAL A 158 -15.27 7.43 21.76
N GLU A 159 -16.22 7.46 22.71
CA GLU A 159 -16.34 6.46 23.77
C GLU A 159 -16.89 5.11 23.29
N GLY A 160 -17.78 5.12 22.28
CA GLY A 160 -18.31 3.90 21.65
C GLY A 160 -17.37 3.31 20.60
N MET A 161 -16.53 4.12 19.96
CA MET A 161 -15.41 3.61 19.17
C MET A 161 -14.41 2.95 20.10
N MET A 162 -14.10 1.68 19.86
CA MET A 162 -12.84 1.13 20.35
C MET A 162 -11.67 1.87 19.67
N ILE A 163 -11.15 2.92 20.31
CA ILE A 163 -9.76 3.30 20.11
C ILE A 163 -8.89 2.21 20.76
N THR A 164 -8.80 1.06 20.09
CA THR A 164 -7.95 -0.05 20.49
C THR A 164 -6.48 0.42 20.58
N ALA A 165 -5.63 -0.39 21.21
CA ALA A 165 -4.19 -0.14 21.18
C ALA A 165 -3.61 -0.10 19.75
N SER A 166 -4.28 -0.74 18.76
CA SER A 166 -3.88 -0.67 17.35
C SER A 166 -4.07 0.73 16.79
N CYS A 167 -5.23 1.36 16.99
CA CYS A 167 -5.52 2.71 16.47
C CYS A 167 -4.52 3.76 16.96
N LYS A 168 -4.14 3.73 18.25
CA LYS A 168 -3.44 4.85 18.91
C LYS A 168 -2.02 5.11 18.40
N ASN A 169 -1.33 4.07 17.96
CA ASN A 169 0.10 4.15 17.63
C ASN A 169 0.37 3.90 16.13
N HIS A 170 -0.65 3.63 15.31
CA HIS A 170 -0.43 3.04 13.99
C HIS A 170 0.30 3.96 13.01
N VAL A 171 -0.06 5.26 12.94
CA VAL A 171 0.60 6.23 12.06
C VAL A 171 2.05 6.43 12.47
N SER A 172 2.33 6.72 13.74
CA SER A 172 3.71 6.95 14.21
C SER A 172 4.57 5.68 14.10
N LYS A 173 4.00 4.50 14.35
CA LYS A 173 4.68 3.21 14.12
C LYS A 173 5.01 3.02 12.64
N MET A 174 4.05 3.21 11.74
CA MET A 174 4.31 3.17 10.28
C MET A 174 5.26 4.28 9.82
N ALA A 175 5.31 5.44 10.49
CA ALA A 175 6.28 6.50 10.21
C ALA A 175 7.71 6.12 10.60
N CYS A 176 7.90 5.19 11.54
CA CYS A 176 9.19 4.59 11.84
C CYS A 176 9.51 3.37 10.96
N GLU A 177 8.52 2.55 10.61
CA GLU A 177 8.71 1.25 9.91
C GLU A 177 8.65 1.35 8.37
N VAL A 178 7.91 2.31 7.81
CA VAL A 178 7.68 2.42 6.36
C VAL A 178 8.57 3.50 5.75
N ASN A 179 9.67 3.09 5.12
CA ASN A 179 10.56 4.02 4.42
C ASN A 179 9.92 4.55 3.12
N LEU A 180 9.06 5.58 3.22
CA LEU A 180 8.41 6.25 2.08
C LEU A 180 9.39 7.12 1.25
N SER A 181 10.69 6.79 1.21
CA SER A 181 11.63 7.40 0.25
C SER A 181 11.40 6.92 -1.18
N GLN A 182 10.73 5.78 -1.35
CA GLN A 182 10.46 5.17 -2.66
C GLN A 182 9.04 4.64 -2.83
N SER A 183 8.75 4.40 -4.11
CA SER A 183 7.45 4.34 -4.75
C SER A 183 6.78 2.96 -4.58
N PHE A 184 5.59 2.95 -3.97
CA PHE A 184 4.86 1.73 -3.59
C PHE A 184 4.07 1.09 -4.75
N ILE A 185 4.31 -0.20 -5.01
CA ILE A 185 3.50 -1.00 -5.95
C ILE A 185 2.72 -2.09 -5.19
N LEU A 186 1.40 -1.95 -5.08
CA LEU A 186 0.51 -3.04 -4.66
C LEU A 186 0.32 -4.07 -5.78
N PRO A 187 -0.06 -5.33 -5.47
CA PRO A 187 -0.15 -6.39 -6.49
C PRO A 187 -1.53 -6.39 -7.16
N GLU A 188 -1.55 -6.75 -8.44
CA GLU A 188 -2.79 -7.12 -9.14
C GLU A 188 -3.38 -8.43 -8.58
N VAL A 189 -4.71 -8.55 -8.65
CA VAL A 189 -5.42 -9.80 -8.34
C VAL A 189 -5.79 -10.47 -9.66
N SER A 190 -5.28 -11.68 -9.90
CA SER A 190 -5.63 -12.50 -11.06
C SER A 190 -6.93 -13.27 -10.84
N THR A 191 -8.04 -12.75 -11.36
CA THR A 191 -9.33 -13.47 -11.42
C THR A 191 -9.51 -14.15 -12.78
N SER A 192 -9.29 -15.46 -12.83
CA SER A 192 -9.49 -16.29 -14.02
C SER A 192 -10.96 -16.74 -14.18
N ALA A 193 -11.72 -16.05 -15.04
CA ALA A 193 -13.04 -16.51 -15.47
C ALA A 193 -13.34 -16.18 -16.94
N ARG A 194 -13.68 -17.21 -17.72
CA ARG A 194 -14.41 -17.12 -19.01
C ARG A 194 -15.90 -17.31 -18.66
N ALA A 195 -16.92 -16.70 -19.26
CA ALA A 195 -17.11 -15.56 -20.18
C ALA A 195 -18.61 -15.14 -20.01
N ILE A 196 -19.41 -14.48 -20.86
CA ILE A 196 -19.39 -14.05 -22.28
C ILE A 196 -20.30 -12.79 -22.36
N GLY A 197 -20.04 -11.85 -23.29
CA GLY A 197 -21.06 -10.88 -23.76
C GLY A 197 -20.73 -9.39 -23.60
N ASP A 198 -20.59 -8.73 -24.76
CA ASP A 198 -20.84 -7.32 -25.10
C ASP A 198 -20.59 -6.16 -24.10
N THR A 199 -19.65 -5.29 -24.50
CA THR A 199 -19.74 -3.82 -24.49
C THR A 199 -20.07 -3.08 -23.18
N VAL A 200 -19.01 -2.69 -22.44
CA VAL A 200 -18.66 -1.28 -22.12
C VAL A 200 -17.14 -1.23 -21.83
N GLN A 201 -16.45 -0.16 -22.23
CA GLN A 201 -15.05 0.06 -21.84
C GLN A 201 -14.96 0.40 -20.34
N SER A 202 -14.55 -0.57 -19.53
CA SER A 202 -14.26 -0.37 -18.10
C SER A 202 -12.80 0.05 -17.92
N SER A 203 -12.53 1.35 -17.80
CA SER A 203 -11.19 1.87 -17.53
C SER A 203 -10.69 1.39 -16.17
N ILE A 204 -9.56 0.66 -16.17
CA ILE A 204 -8.97 0.11 -14.96
C ILE A 204 -8.25 1.22 -14.20
N MET A 205 -8.87 1.72 -13.14
CA MET A 205 -8.18 2.54 -12.13
C MET A 205 -7.25 1.64 -11.32
N THR A 206 -5.96 1.66 -11.69
CA THR A 206 -4.82 1.12 -10.94
C THR A 206 -4.27 2.20 -10.00
N VAL A 207 -3.65 1.77 -8.89
CA VAL A 207 -2.91 2.61 -7.95
C VAL A 207 -1.58 1.90 -7.68
N GLY A 208 -0.45 2.49 -8.10
CA GLY A 208 0.87 1.86 -8.00
C GLY A 208 1.97 2.73 -8.62
N VAL A 209 2.95 3.11 -7.79
CA VAL A 209 3.92 4.18 -8.07
C VAL A 209 5.24 3.64 -8.66
N THR A 210 5.95 4.44 -9.45
CA THR A 210 7.13 4.05 -10.26
C THR A 210 8.47 4.07 -9.48
N SER A 211 9.02 2.89 -9.16
CA SER A 211 10.20 2.69 -8.29
C SER A 211 11.57 3.01 -8.90
N LEU A 212 12.57 3.34 -8.05
CA LEU A 212 13.99 2.92 -8.19
C LEU A 212 14.84 3.17 -6.90
N ASN A 213 15.72 2.20 -6.58
CA ASN A 213 16.92 2.26 -5.70
C ASN A 213 16.83 2.02 -4.16
N THR A 214 16.49 0.78 -3.77
CA THR A 214 17.28 -0.03 -2.80
C THR A 214 17.72 0.58 -1.45
N GLU A 215 17.11 0.11 -0.36
CA GLU A 215 17.80 -0.57 0.77
C GLU A 215 16.73 -1.09 1.78
N GLU A 216 16.59 -2.42 1.89
CA GLU A 216 15.62 -3.08 2.79
C GLU A 216 16.35 -3.80 3.94
N GLU A 217 16.26 -3.25 5.15
CA GLU A 217 16.83 -3.84 6.37
C GLU A 217 15.87 -4.90 6.96
N ILE A 218 15.98 -6.15 6.50
CA ILE A 218 15.07 -7.25 6.86
C ILE A 218 15.39 -7.79 8.27
N SER A 219 14.99 -7.03 9.30
CA SER A 219 15.24 -7.40 10.70
C SER A 219 14.48 -8.67 11.09
N LEU A 220 15.26 -9.71 11.42
CA LEU A 220 14.81 -11.06 11.79
C LEU A 220 15.62 -11.57 12.98
N GLY A 221 15.16 -12.63 13.65
CA GLY A 221 16.00 -13.37 14.57
C GLY A 221 17.06 -14.19 13.83
N PRO A 222 18.23 -14.46 14.45
CA PRO A 222 19.24 -15.34 13.84
C PRO A 222 18.70 -16.76 13.58
N GLU A 223 17.74 -17.24 14.39
CA GLU A 223 17.03 -18.51 14.15
C GLU A 223 16.14 -18.47 12.89
N ASP A 224 15.49 -17.33 12.62
CA ASP A 224 14.52 -17.18 11.51
C ASP A 224 15.21 -17.17 10.13
N SER A 225 16.47 -16.69 10.06
CA SER A 225 17.29 -16.68 8.84
C SER A 225 17.35 -18.06 8.15
N LYS A 226 17.28 -19.13 8.94
CA LYS A 226 17.39 -20.53 8.54
C LYS A 226 16.10 -21.12 7.97
N CYS A 227 14.97 -20.43 8.16
CA CYS A 227 13.66 -20.82 7.62
C CYS A 227 13.41 -20.30 6.20
N ILE A 228 14.27 -19.41 5.67
CA ILE A 228 14.10 -18.79 4.36
C ILE A 228 14.88 -19.60 3.30
N PRO A 229 14.20 -20.14 2.26
CA PRO A 229 14.83 -21.03 1.31
C PRO A 229 15.78 -20.29 0.36
N VAL A 230 16.98 -20.85 0.20
CA VAL A 230 17.90 -20.53 -0.90
C VAL A 230 17.24 -20.90 -2.24
N ASP A 231 17.56 -20.15 -3.29
CA ASP A 231 16.99 -20.34 -4.64
C ASP A 231 17.08 -21.80 -5.13
N SER A 232 15.94 -22.39 -5.50
CA SER A 232 15.82 -23.81 -5.83
C SER A 232 16.53 -24.23 -7.13
N GLU A 233 16.95 -23.28 -7.96
CA GLU A 233 17.83 -23.53 -9.11
C GLU A 233 19.31 -23.67 -8.69
N CYS A 234 19.68 -23.38 -7.43
CA CYS A 234 21.02 -23.60 -6.90
C CYS A 234 21.26 -25.07 -6.54
N GLN A 235 22.22 -25.71 -7.20
CA GLN A 235 22.50 -27.15 -7.07
C GLN A 235 22.97 -27.58 -5.67
N GLU A 236 23.39 -26.64 -4.82
CA GLU A 236 23.88 -26.92 -3.47
C GLU A 236 22.99 -26.32 -2.36
N HIS A 237 21.78 -25.84 -2.67
CA HIS A 237 20.93 -25.06 -1.76
C HIS A 237 20.75 -25.67 -0.36
N GLU A 238 20.58 -26.99 -0.23
CA GLU A 238 20.47 -27.70 1.06
C GLU A 238 21.68 -27.54 2.02
N LYS A 239 22.86 -27.22 1.48
CA LYS A 239 24.12 -27.11 2.25
C LYS A 239 24.35 -25.71 2.81
N PHE A 240 23.57 -24.72 2.37
CA PHE A 240 23.73 -23.32 2.71
C PHE A 240 22.44 -22.75 3.32
N HIS A 241 22.56 -21.60 3.95
CA HIS A 241 21.46 -20.69 4.28
C HIS A 241 21.85 -19.29 3.79
N LEU A 242 20.87 -18.39 3.75
CA LEU A 242 21.14 -16.98 3.48
C LEU A 242 22.00 -16.39 4.60
N TYR A 243 23.03 -15.63 4.23
CA TYR A 243 23.84 -14.90 5.20
C TYR A 243 23.00 -13.82 5.87
N PHE A 244 23.14 -13.72 7.20
CA PHE A 244 22.38 -12.81 8.04
C PHE A 244 23.32 -12.13 9.04
N GLU A 245 23.34 -10.80 9.03
CA GLU A 245 24.16 -9.98 9.92
C GLU A 245 23.44 -8.67 10.25
N ASN A 246 23.58 -8.16 11.47
CA ASN A 246 23.05 -6.86 11.95
C ASN A 246 21.53 -6.62 11.82
N GLY A 247 20.72 -7.61 11.41
CA GLY A 247 19.32 -7.37 11.05
C GLY A 247 19.09 -7.27 9.54
N VAL A 248 20.04 -7.74 8.72
CA VAL A 248 19.96 -7.78 7.26
C VAL A 248 20.11 -9.21 6.78
N LEU A 249 19.18 -9.65 5.93
CA LEU A 249 19.26 -10.90 5.19
C LEU A 249 19.79 -10.61 3.78
N PHE A 250 20.97 -11.12 3.42
CA PHE A 250 21.68 -10.71 2.21
C PHE A 250 21.16 -11.41 0.94
N THR A 251 19.95 -11.04 0.51
CA THR A 251 19.27 -11.52 -0.71
C THR A 251 18.57 -10.37 -1.42
N ALA A 252 18.70 -10.29 -2.75
CA ALA A 252 18.00 -9.29 -3.56
C ALA A 252 17.47 -9.91 -4.86
N THR A 253 16.27 -9.49 -5.28
CA THR A 253 15.65 -9.88 -6.55
C THR A 253 15.27 -8.64 -7.35
N LEU A 254 16.05 -8.37 -8.40
CA LEU A 254 15.89 -7.23 -9.28
C LEU A 254 15.05 -7.61 -10.51
N ASN A 255 14.27 -6.66 -11.03
CA ASN A 255 13.50 -6.80 -12.26
C ASN A 255 13.66 -5.54 -13.14
N LEU A 256 13.86 -5.74 -14.44
CA LEU A 256 13.98 -4.69 -15.46
C LEU A 256 13.04 -5.01 -16.62
N THR A 257 11.93 -4.26 -16.69
CA THR A 257 10.98 -4.31 -17.81
C THR A 257 11.12 -3.09 -18.71
N SER A 258 11.17 -3.32 -20.02
CA SER A 258 11.25 -2.29 -21.06
C SER A 258 10.27 -2.64 -22.18
N LEU A 259 9.16 -1.91 -22.23
CA LEU A 259 8.08 -2.11 -23.22
C LEU A 259 8.58 -1.88 -24.65
N GLN A 260 9.31 -0.79 -24.88
CA GLN A 260 9.92 -0.43 -26.17
C GLN A 260 10.82 -1.54 -26.76
N LYS A 261 11.39 -2.40 -25.91
CA LYS A 261 12.30 -3.50 -26.31
C LYS A 261 11.68 -4.89 -26.12
N ASN A 262 10.39 -4.98 -25.76
CA ASN A 262 9.69 -6.21 -25.33
C ASN A 262 10.56 -7.11 -24.42
N SER A 263 11.26 -6.47 -23.47
CA SER A 263 12.29 -7.10 -22.65
C SER A 263 11.86 -7.03 -21.19
N ASN A 264 11.55 -8.17 -20.59
CA ASN A 264 11.25 -8.30 -19.17
C ASN A 264 12.29 -9.27 -18.56
N LYS A 265 13.23 -8.75 -17.78
CA LYS A 265 14.41 -9.48 -17.28
C LYS A 265 14.47 -9.45 -15.75
N PHE A 266 14.91 -10.54 -15.15
CA PHE A 266 15.22 -10.59 -13.71
C PHE A 266 16.71 -10.79 -13.44
N TYR A 267 17.14 -10.43 -12.24
CA TYR A 267 18.46 -10.74 -11.68
C TYR A 267 18.33 -10.99 -10.18
N ILE A 268 18.56 -12.22 -9.74
CA ILE A 268 18.62 -12.64 -8.34
C ILE A 268 20.09 -12.65 -7.91
N ILE A 269 20.38 -12.16 -6.71
CA ILE A 269 21.67 -12.31 -6.03
C ILE A 269 21.43 -12.69 -4.57
N GLN A 270 22.18 -13.67 -4.07
CA GLN A 270 22.11 -14.17 -2.70
C GLN A 270 23.51 -14.43 -2.16
N LEU A 271 23.82 -13.89 -0.98
CA LEU A 271 25.01 -14.24 -0.21
C LEU A 271 24.65 -15.39 0.74
N LEU A 272 25.48 -16.42 0.77
CA LEU A 272 25.16 -17.71 1.35
C LEU A 272 26.27 -18.16 2.31
N GLU A 273 25.90 -18.59 3.52
CA GLU A 273 26.82 -19.23 4.48
C GLU A 273 26.56 -20.74 4.58
N HIS A 274 27.64 -21.53 4.66
CA HIS A 274 27.56 -22.99 4.69
C HIS A 274 27.13 -23.51 6.08
N ASN A 275 26.11 -24.38 6.11
CA ASN A 275 25.39 -24.85 7.31
C ASN A 275 26.24 -25.55 8.40
N LYS A 276 27.54 -25.74 8.20
CA LYS A 276 28.47 -26.41 9.13
C LYS A 276 29.90 -25.80 9.16
N ARG A 277 30.17 -24.72 8.43
CA ARG A 277 31.53 -24.13 8.29
C ARG A 277 31.42 -22.65 7.94
N LYS A 278 32.35 -21.82 8.43
CA LYS A 278 32.54 -20.45 7.92
C LYS A 278 33.07 -20.50 6.48
N GLN A 279 32.15 -20.64 5.52
CA GLN A 279 32.42 -20.65 4.09
C GLN A 279 31.29 -19.90 3.38
N TYR A 280 31.64 -18.81 2.72
CA TYR A 280 30.73 -17.90 2.04
C TYR A 280 30.74 -18.12 0.52
N CYS A 281 29.58 -18.00 -0.10
CA CYS A 281 29.45 -17.97 -1.56
C CYS A 281 28.34 -17.01 -2.01
N VAL A 282 28.50 -16.47 -3.22
CA VAL A 282 27.51 -15.61 -3.85
C VAL A 282 26.85 -16.39 -4.99
N TRP A 283 25.56 -16.62 -4.86
CA TRP A 283 24.69 -17.14 -5.91
C TRP A 283 24.11 -15.98 -6.73
N ARG A 284 24.11 -16.12 -8.05
CA ARG A 284 23.54 -15.15 -9.00
C ARG A 284 22.73 -15.90 -10.06
N ARG A 285 21.52 -15.43 -10.39
CA ARG A 285 20.68 -16.02 -11.46
C ARG A 285 19.91 -14.96 -12.23
N TRP A 286 19.97 -14.98 -13.56
CA TRP A 286 19.39 -13.94 -14.41
C TRP A 286 18.76 -14.49 -15.69
N GLY A 287 17.76 -13.82 -16.24
CA GLY A 287 17.09 -14.29 -17.45
C GLY A 287 15.87 -13.46 -17.83
N ARG A 288 15.05 -13.97 -18.77
CA ARG A 288 13.72 -13.44 -19.05
C ARG A 288 12.77 -13.91 -17.94
N VAL A 289 11.91 -13.01 -17.42
CA VAL A 289 10.90 -13.37 -16.42
C VAL A 289 10.00 -14.50 -16.94
N GLY A 290 9.69 -15.47 -16.07
CA GLY A 290 9.00 -16.71 -16.42
C GLY A 290 9.88 -17.81 -17.02
N SER A 291 11.20 -17.60 -17.16
CA SER A 291 12.19 -18.61 -17.59
C SER A 291 13.19 -18.92 -16.46
N LYS A 292 13.78 -20.12 -16.45
CA LYS A 292 14.83 -20.50 -15.47
C LYS A 292 16.01 -19.53 -15.45
N GLY A 293 16.46 -19.09 -16.63
CA GLY A 293 17.61 -18.18 -16.80
C GLY A 293 18.96 -18.91 -16.89
N GLN A 294 20.03 -18.13 -16.77
CA GLN A 294 21.41 -18.56 -16.53
C GLN A 294 21.75 -18.30 -15.07
N ASN A 295 22.70 -19.06 -14.49
CA ASN A 295 23.13 -18.89 -13.11
C ASN A 295 24.65 -19.06 -12.92
N GLU A 296 25.13 -18.63 -11.76
CA GLU A 296 26.54 -18.64 -11.36
C GLU A 296 26.64 -18.76 -9.83
N LEU A 297 27.54 -19.61 -9.33
CA LEU A 297 27.84 -19.77 -7.90
C LEU A 297 29.35 -19.55 -7.69
N VAL A 298 29.74 -18.45 -7.05
CA VAL A 298 31.16 -18.15 -6.77
C VAL A 298 31.43 -18.29 -5.27
N LYS A 299 32.53 -18.97 -4.91
CA LYS A 299 32.87 -19.33 -3.53
C LYS A 299 34.06 -18.49 -3.07
N TYR A 300 33.88 -17.75 -1.97
CA TYR A 300 34.84 -16.74 -1.48
C TYR A 300 35.70 -17.24 -0.31
N GLY A 301 35.41 -18.44 0.21
CA GLY A 301 36.15 -19.00 1.33
C GLY A 301 35.62 -18.48 2.67
N SER A 302 36.51 -18.27 3.65
CA SER A 302 36.13 -17.96 5.04
C SER A 302 36.20 -16.48 5.42
N ASN A 303 36.48 -15.59 4.47
CA ASN A 303 36.41 -14.14 4.68
C ASN A 303 35.14 -13.57 4.05
N ILE A 304 34.51 -12.63 4.75
CA ILE A 304 33.29 -11.92 4.32
C ILE A 304 33.61 -10.56 3.70
N GLU A 305 34.77 -9.98 4.02
CA GLU A 305 35.25 -8.65 3.58
C GLU A 305 36.21 -8.74 2.36
N ALA A 306 36.13 -9.79 1.54
CA ALA A 306 37.15 -10.17 0.54
C ALA A 306 36.84 -9.78 -0.92
#